data_AF-A0A8K1P993-F1
#
_entry.id   AF-A0A8K1P993-F1
#
_cell.length_a   1.000
_cell.length_b   1.000
_cell.length_c   1.000
_cell.angle_alpha   90.00
_cell.angle_beta   90.00
_cell.angle_gamma   90.00
#
_symmetry.space_group_name_H-M   'P 1'
#
loop_
_entity.id
_entity.type
_entity.pdbx_description
1 polymer ?
#
loop_
_entity_poly.entity_id
_entity_poly.type
_entity_poly.pdbx_seq_one_letter_code
_entity_poly.pdbx_strand_id
1 'polypeptide(L)'
;MKKLSIGFIKTLDTCKKELNVGENVMQEMQNFWREEYDLVHRDTGCMILCMATKHDLLHIEEYKLHHAKSEDFAKTHGADEDTAKQLVAMLHECEKQNEAQNDYCMRALDVAKCFRTKIHGLKWAPTMEDILEEIMIEV
;
A
#
# COMPACT_ATOMS: atom_id res chain seq x y z
N MET A 1 6.00 10.07 0.89
CA MET A 1 5.43 8.91 0.17
C MET A 1 6.40 8.15 -0.73
N LYS A 2 7.44 8.76 -1.32
CA LYS A 2 8.45 8.07 -2.15
C LYS A 2 9.11 6.88 -1.42
N LYS A 3 9.84 7.17 -0.33
CA LYS A 3 10.50 6.18 0.55
C LYS A 3 9.54 5.14 1.11
N LEU A 4 8.34 5.56 1.53
CA LEU A 4 7.27 4.66 1.97
C LEU A 4 6.88 3.64 0.89
N SER A 5 6.68 4.12 -0.35
CA SER A 5 6.33 3.25 -1.48
C SER A 5 7.47 2.27 -1.79
N ILE A 6 8.72 2.74 -1.77
CA ILE A 6 9.91 1.91 -2.00
C ILE A 6 10.07 0.86 -0.90
N GLY A 7 9.98 1.27 0.36
CA GLY A 7 9.98 0.36 1.50
C GLY A 7 8.93 -0.73 1.37
N PHE A 8 7.72 -0.34 0.97
CA PHE A 8 6.61 -1.29 0.80
C PHE A 8 6.89 -2.30 -0.33
N ILE A 9 7.36 -1.86 -1.50
CA ILE A 9 7.65 -2.75 -2.64
C ILE A 9 8.89 -3.63 -2.47
N LYS A 10 9.70 -3.49 -1.40
CA LYS A 10 10.84 -4.39 -1.13
C LYS A 10 10.43 -5.86 -1.03
N THR A 11 9.15 -6.15 -0.74
CA THR A 11 8.60 -7.52 -0.64
C THR A 11 7.80 -7.94 -1.86
N LEU A 12 7.72 -7.09 -2.90
CA LEU A 12 6.90 -7.30 -4.10
C LEU A 12 7.31 -8.57 -4.87
N ASP A 13 8.60 -8.79 -5.12
CA ASP A 13 9.07 -9.98 -5.85
C ASP A 13 8.81 -11.28 -5.09
N THR A 14 8.91 -11.24 -3.76
CA THR A 14 8.57 -12.38 -2.89
C THR A 14 7.09 -12.71 -3.02
N CYS A 15 6.22 -11.72 -2.85
CA CYS A 15 4.77 -11.90 -2.97
C CYS A 15 4.33 -12.33 -4.37
N LYS A 16 4.96 -11.78 -5.42
CA LYS A 16 4.70 -12.17 -6.80
C LYS A 16 4.94 -13.67 -7.00
N LYS A 17 6.04 -14.20 -6.48
CA LYS A 17 6.40 -15.63 -6.57
C LYS A 17 5.49 -16.50 -5.72
N GLU A 18 5.20 -16.11 -4.49
CA GLU A 18 4.34 -16.86 -3.56
C GLU A 18 2.89 -16.97 -4.08
N LEU A 19 2.36 -15.89 -4.65
CA LEU A 19 0.99 -15.84 -5.15
C LEU A 19 0.86 -16.26 -6.63
N ASN A 20 1.99 -16.44 -7.33
CA ASN A 20 2.05 -16.79 -8.75
C ASN A 20 1.15 -15.87 -9.63
N VAL A 21 1.24 -14.56 -9.40
CA VAL A 21 0.38 -13.57 -10.10
C VAL A 21 0.87 -13.29 -11.52
N GLY A 22 -0.08 -13.03 -12.42
CA GLY A 22 0.19 -12.70 -13.81
C GLY A 22 0.64 -11.25 -14.04
N GLU A 23 0.97 -10.93 -15.29
CA GLU A 23 1.49 -9.62 -15.69
C GLU A 23 0.50 -8.46 -15.46
N ASN A 24 -0.80 -8.71 -15.62
CA ASN A 24 -1.83 -7.68 -15.40
C ASN A 24 -1.78 -7.09 -13.99
N VAL A 25 -1.59 -7.94 -12.97
CA VAL A 25 -1.45 -7.50 -11.58
C VAL A 25 -0.19 -6.66 -11.40
N MET A 26 0.91 -7.06 -12.04
CA MET A 26 2.16 -6.28 -11.99
C MET A 26 2.02 -4.92 -12.66
N GLN A 27 1.25 -4.83 -13.74
CA GLN A 27 0.93 -3.57 -14.39
C GLN A 27 0.10 -2.66 -13.47
N GLU A 28 -0.86 -3.20 -12.71
CA GLU A 28 -1.60 -2.42 -11.71
C GLU A 28 -0.68 -1.92 -10.59
N MET A 29 0.24 -2.76 -10.10
CA MET A 29 1.20 -2.36 -9.07
C MET A 29 2.14 -1.24 -9.55
N GLN A 30 2.61 -1.30 -10.80
CA GLN A 30 3.43 -0.24 -11.39
C GLN A 30 2.65 1.06 -11.60
N ASN A 31 1.36 0.97 -11.93
CA ASN A 31 0.52 2.13 -12.14
C ASN A 31 -0.26 2.54 -10.88
N PHE A 32 0.11 2.00 -9.71
CA PHE A 32 -0.65 2.18 -8.47
C PHE A 32 -0.95 3.66 -8.20
N TRP A 33 0.07 4.53 -8.29
CA TRP A 33 -0.05 5.98 -8.05
C TRP A 33 -0.53 6.80 -9.27
N ARG A 34 -0.87 6.19 -10.40
CA ARG A 34 -1.48 6.92 -11.52
C ARG A 34 -2.97 7.07 -11.25
N GLU A 35 -3.40 8.31 -11.07
CA GLU A 35 -4.78 8.63 -10.65
C GLU A 35 -5.83 8.11 -11.63
N GLU A 36 -5.59 8.26 -12.93
CA GLU A 36 -6.46 7.82 -14.02
C GLU A 36 -6.40 6.31 -14.28
N TYR A 37 -5.49 5.58 -13.61
CA TYR A 37 -5.35 4.14 -13.81
C TYR A 37 -6.26 3.38 -12.85
N ASP A 38 -7.18 2.59 -13.39
CA ASP A 38 -8.09 1.76 -12.61
C ASP A 38 -7.41 0.49 -12.10
N LEU A 39 -7.55 0.24 -10.80
CA LEU A 39 -7.12 -1.00 -10.16
C LEU A 39 -8.34 -1.91 -10.06
N VAL A 40 -8.42 -3.01 -10.79
CA VAL A 40 -9.64 -3.83 -10.87
C VAL A 40 -9.40 -5.29 -10.52
N HIS A 41 -8.16 -5.75 -10.55
CA HIS A 41 -7.85 -7.15 -10.33
C HIS A 41 -7.83 -7.46 -8.83
N ARG A 42 -8.68 -8.40 -8.40
CA ARG A 42 -8.70 -8.94 -7.03
C ARG A 42 -7.30 -9.31 -6.52
N ASP A 43 -6.49 -9.91 -7.39
CA ASP A 43 -5.15 -10.39 -7.03
C ASP A 43 -4.17 -9.25 -6.74
N THR A 44 -4.44 -8.02 -7.21
CA THR A 44 -3.72 -6.80 -6.77
C THR A 44 -3.97 -6.54 -5.29
N GLY A 45 -5.20 -6.75 -4.83
CA GLY A 45 -5.52 -6.74 -3.40
C GLY A 45 -4.79 -7.82 -2.60
N CYS A 46 -4.70 -9.03 -3.14
CA CYS A 46 -3.93 -10.10 -2.50
C CYS A 46 -2.42 -9.77 -2.43
N MET A 47 -1.85 -9.15 -3.47
CA MET A 47 -0.47 -8.66 -3.47
C MET A 47 -0.24 -7.63 -2.36
N ILE A 48 -1.16 -6.66 -2.21
CA ILE A 48 -1.10 -5.64 -1.16
C ILE A 48 -1.13 -6.29 0.24
N LEU A 49 -2.04 -7.25 0.47
CA LEU A 49 -2.11 -7.99 1.74
C LEU A 49 -0.85 -8.79 2.02
N CYS A 50 -0.30 -9.46 1.01
CA CYS A 50 0.94 -10.22 1.17
C CYS A 50 2.08 -9.29 1.60
N MET A 51 2.27 -8.16 0.91
CA MET A 51 3.34 -7.22 1.24
C MET A 51 3.14 -6.62 2.64
N ALA A 52 1.91 -6.24 2.98
CA ALA A 52 1.57 -5.73 4.31
C ALA A 52 1.86 -6.76 5.42
N THR A 53 1.55 -8.04 5.19
CA THR A 53 1.89 -9.14 6.11
C THR A 53 3.41 -9.30 6.27
N LYS A 54 4.17 -9.25 5.17
CA LYS A 54 5.66 -9.38 5.22
C LYS A 54 6.33 -8.23 5.98
N HIS A 55 5.68 -7.07 6.03
CA HIS A 55 6.11 -5.90 6.80
C HIS A 55 5.51 -5.84 8.22
N ASP A 56 4.78 -6.88 8.66
CA ASP A 56 4.16 -6.96 9.98
C ASP A 56 3.16 -5.81 10.25
N LEU A 57 2.45 -5.37 9.20
CA LEU A 57 1.52 -4.23 9.25
C LEU A 57 0.08 -4.63 9.57
N LEU A 58 -0.20 -5.93 9.74
CA LEU A 58 -1.56 -6.45 9.90
C LEU A 58 -1.66 -7.35 11.14
N HIS A 59 -2.80 -7.28 11.82
CA HIS A 59 -3.25 -8.34 12.71
C HIS A 59 -3.78 -9.50 11.84
N ILE A 60 -3.03 -10.60 11.77
CA ILE A 60 -3.27 -11.73 10.84
C ILE A 60 -4.65 -12.40 11.07
N GLU A 61 -5.17 -12.38 12.29
CA GLU A 61 -6.47 -12.99 12.63
C GLU A 61 -7.65 -12.24 11.99
N GLU A 62 -7.55 -10.92 11.87
CA GLU A 62 -8.64 -10.04 11.40
C GLU A 62 -8.37 -9.42 10.02
N TYR A 63 -7.14 -9.55 9.51
CA TYR A 63 -6.64 -8.81 8.35
C TYR A 63 -6.89 -7.30 8.44
N LYS A 64 -6.68 -6.74 9.63
CA LYS A 64 -6.79 -5.30 9.93
C LYS A 64 -5.43 -4.70 10.22
N LEU A 65 -5.30 -3.40 9.97
CA LEU A 65 -4.08 -2.64 10.20
C LEU A 65 -3.61 -2.74 11.66
N HIS A 66 -2.33 -3.08 11.84
CA HIS A 66 -1.65 -2.97 13.13
C HIS A 66 -1.14 -1.55 13.30
N HIS A 67 -1.94 -0.67 13.90
CA HIS A 67 -1.69 0.78 13.93
C HIS A 67 -0.28 1.16 14.39
N ALA A 68 0.19 0.63 15.53
CA ALA A 68 1.52 0.96 16.05
C ALA A 68 2.65 0.55 15.09
N LYS A 69 2.58 -0.65 14.51
CA LYS A 69 3.56 -1.13 13.52
C LYS A 69 3.52 -0.33 12.24
N SER A 70 2.34 0.11 11.82
CA SER A 70 2.18 0.98 10.64
C SER A 70 2.73 2.38 10.87
N GLU A 71 2.56 2.96 12.07
CA GLU A 71 3.20 4.23 12.43
C GLU A 71 4.72 4.10 12.43
N ASP A 72 5.26 3.05 13.05
CA ASP A 72 6.70 2.79 13.09
C ASP A 72 7.28 2.56 11.69
N PHE A 73 6.56 1.83 10.84
CA PHE A 73 6.91 1.66 9.43
C PHE A 73 6.94 3.02 8.72
N ALA A 74 5.95 3.89 8.93
CA ALA A 74 5.96 5.21 8.31
C ALA A 74 7.13 6.08 8.79
N LYS A 75 7.42 6.08 10.09
CA LYS A 75 8.55 6.83 10.69
C LYS A 75 9.90 6.36 10.15
N THR A 76 10.12 5.05 10.09
CA THR A 76 11.36 4.46 9.54
C THR A 76 11.57 4.78 8.06
N HIS A 77 10.51 5.15 7.34
CA HIS A 77 10.53 5.56 5.93
C HIS A 77 10.34 7.07 5.74
N GLY A 78 10.68 7.87 6.75
CA GLY A 78 10.87 9.32 6.63
C GLY A 78 9.64 10.18 6.93
N ALA A 79 8.56 9.61 7.48
CA ALA A 79 7.49 10.41 8.06
C ALA A 79 7.89 10.91 9.46
N ASP A 80 7.52 12.14 9.81
CA ASP A 80 7.51 12.57 11.21
C ASP A 80 6.32 11.93 11.96
N GLU A 81 6.24 12.18 13.27
CA GLU A 81 5.21 11.58 14.12
C GLU A 81 3.79 11.95 13.70
N ASP A 82 3.56 13.21 13.35
CA ASP A 82 2.24 13.71 12.97
C ASP A 82 1.81 13.14 11.62
N THR A 83 2.73 13.12 10.65
CA THR A 83 2.49 12.52 9.33
C THR A 83 2.24 11.02 9.46
N ALA A 84 3.00 10.30 10.28
CA ALA A 84 2.80 8.87 10.50
C ALA A 84 1.39 8.56 11.06
N LYS A 85 0.96 9.31 12.09
CA LYS A 85 -0.39 9.19 12.65
C LYS A 85 -1.45 9.52 11.62
N GLN A 86 -1.25 10.56 10.81
CA GLN A 86 -2.18 10.95 9.76
C GLN A 86 -2.36 9.85 8.71
N LEU A 87 -1.26 9.21 8.28
CA LEU A 87 -1.29 8.10 7.31
C LEU A 87 -2.07 6.89 7.85
N VAL A 88 -1.80 6.51 9.11
CA VAL A 88 -2.49 5.39 9.77
C VAL A 88 -3.96 5.70 9.99
N ALA A 89 -4.31 6.92 10.40
CA ALA A 89 -5.70 7.34 10.54
C ALA A 89 -6.45 7.27 9.20
N MET A 90 -5.82 7.71 8.10
CA MET A 90 -6.42 7.61 6.77
C MET A 90 -6.67 6.16 6.35
N LEU A 91 -5.72 5.24 6.61
CA LEU A 91 -5.91 3.81 6.33
C LEU A 91 -7.05 3.22 7.16
N HIS A 92 -7.10 3.52 8.46
CA HIS A 92 -8.17 3.05 9.35
C HIS A 92 -9.56 3.54 8.92
N GLU A 93 -9.67 4.79 8.48
CA GLU A 93 -10.90 5.32 7.90
C GLU A 93 -11.33 4.54 6.65
N CYS A 94 -10.37 4.22 5.78
CA CYS A 94 -10.62 3.42 4.58
C CYS A 94 -11.03 1.99 4.92
N GLU A 95 -10.45 1.36 5.94
CA GLU A 95 -10.87 0.04 6.43
C GLU A 95 -12.32 0.05 6.90
N LYS A 96 -12.72 1.04 7.70
CA LYS A 96 -14.11 1.18 8.17
C LYS A 96 -15.10 1.34 7.03
N GLN A 97 -14.76 2.10 5.99
CA GLN A 97 -15.65 2.28 4.83
C GLN A 97 -15.88 0.99 4.04
N ASN A 98 -14.96 0.03 4.14
CA ASN A 98 -14.98 -1.21 3.37
C ASN A 98 -15.17 -2.46 4.24
N GLU A 99 -15.62 -2.32 5.49
CA GLU A 99 -15.75 -3.41 6.45
C GLU A 99 -16.73 -4.51 6.00
N ALA A 100 -17.73 -4.15 5.19
CA ALA A 100 -18.74 -5.07 4.67
C ALA A 100 -18.21 -5.99 3.55
N GLN A 101 -17.04 -5.71 2.98
CA GLN A 101 -16.45 -6.53 1.91
C GLN A 101 -15.87 -7.82 2.50
N ASN A 102 -16.51 -8.97 2.30
CA ASN A 102 -16.08 -10.24 2.92
C ASN A 102 -14.82 -10.86 2.31
N ASP A 103 -14.51 -10.55 1.05
CA ASP A 103 -13.29 -11.03 0.42
C ASP A 103 -12.11 -10.14 0.84
N TYR A 104 -11.16 -10.71 1.59
CA TYR A 104 -10.02 -9.94 2.12
C TYR A 104 -9.18 -9.28 1.03
N CYS A 105 -8.96 -9.94 -0.11
CA CYS A 105 -8.19 -9.34 -1.20
C CYS A 105 -8.96 -8.17 -1.81
N MET A 106 -10.26 -8.32 -2.08
CA MET A 106 -11.08 -7.20 -2.56
C MET A 106 -11.12 -6.06 -1.54
N ARG A 107 -11.27 -6.37 -0.24
CA ARG A 107 -11.27 -5.38 0.84
C ARG A 107 -9.97 -4.59 0.83
N ALA A 108 -8.82 -5.26 0.75
CA ALA A 108 -7.53 -4.60 0.71
C ALA A 108 -7.35 -3.73 -0.54
N LEU A 109 -7.86 -4.18 -1.69
CA LEU A 109 -7.88 -3.38 -2.91
C LEU A 109 -8.72 -2.10 -2.72
N ASP A 110 -9.91 -2.23 -2.16
CA ASP A 110 -10.82 -1.09 -1.94
C ASP A 110 -10.27 -0.10 -0.89
N VAL A 111 -9.66 -0.62 0.18
CA VAL A 111 -8.91 0.19 1.17
C VAL A 111 -7.75 0.92 0.50
N ALA A 112 -6.97 0.24 -0.35
CA ALA A 112 -5.83 0.85 -1.03
C ALA A 112 -6.26 1.92 -2.04
N LYS A 113 -7.38 1.74 -2.76
CA LYS A 113 -7.97 2.76 -3.63
C LYS A 113 -8.44 3.99 -2.84
N CYS A 114 -9.12 3.77 -1.71
CA CYS A 114 -9.55 4.84 -0.83
C CYS A 114 -8.34 5.64 -0.31
N PHE A 115 -7.31 4.94 0.15
CA PHE A 115 -6.07 5.56 0.63
C PHE A 115 -5.35 6.31 -0.49
N ARG A 116 -5.21 5.70 -1.68
CA ARG A 116 -4.67 6.35 -2.88
C ARG A 116 -5.38 7.67 -3.13
N THR A 117 -6.70 7.67 -3.19
CA THR A 117 -7.51 8.86 -3.45
C THR A 117 -7.23 9.98 -2.43
N LYS A 118 -7.17 9.65 -1.13
CA LYS A 118 -6.84 10.63 -0.08
C LYS A 118 -5.43 11.22 -0.27
N ILE A 119 -4.45 10.39 -0.61
CA ILE A 119 -3.06 10.81 -0.84
C ILE A 119 -2.93 11.72 -2.07
N HIS A 120 -3.68 11.45 -3.15
CA HIS A 120 -3.79 12.35 -4.29
C HIS A 120 -4.40 13.70 -3.89
N GLY A 121 -5.47 13.69 -3.09
CA GLY A 121 -6.09 14.92 -2.56
C GLY A 121 -5.14 15.81 -1.75
N LEU A 122 -4.16 15.20 -1.06
CA LEU A 122 -3.09 15.91 -0.34
C LEU A 122 -1.90 16.30 -1.22
N LYS A 123 -1.90 15.93 -2.51
CA LYS A 123 -0.76 16.07 -3.44
C LYS A 123 0.51 15.38 -2.94
N TRP A 124 0.33 14.25 -2.25
CA TRP A 124 1.42 13.45 -1.68
C TRP A 124 1.75 12.22 -2.52
N ALA A 125 0.94 11.91 -3.53
CA ALA A 125 1.17 10.78 -4.43
C ALA A 125 2.49 11.00 -5.22
N PRO A 126 3.45 10.08 -5.14
CA PRO A 126 4.67 10.17 -5.93
C PRO A 126 4.39 9.77 -7.38
N THR A 127 5.10 10.40 -8.31
CA THR A 127 5.15 9.94 -9.70
C THR A 127 6.04 8.69 -9.82
N MET A 128 5.98 8.01 -10.97
CA MET A 128 6.92 6.90 -11.23
C MET A 128 8.36 7.41 -11.31
N GLU A 129 8.58 8.60 -11.87
CA GLU A 129 9.89 9.25 -11.93
C GLU A 129 10.44 9.47 -10.52
N ASP A 130 9.61 10.01 -9.62
CA ASP A 130 9.96 10.21 -8.21
C ASP A 130 10.41 8.92 -7.51
N ILE A 131 9.78 7.78 -7.83
CA ILE A 131 10.14 6.47 -7.25
C ILE A 131 11.47 5.98 -7.83
N LEU A 132 11.67 6.11 -9.14
CA LEU A 132 12.91 5.68 -9.79
C LEU A 132 14.11 6.49 -9.31
N GLU A 133 13.96 7.81 -9.18
CA GLU A 133 15.00 8.69 -8.62
C GLU A 133 15.42 8.24 -7.22
N GLU A 134 14.46 7.96 -6.34
CA GLU A 134 14.75 7.56 -4.96
C GLU A 134 15.42 6.17 -4.90
N ILE A 135 15.07 5.24 -5.80
CA ILE A 135 15.78 3.95 -5.92
C ILE A 135 17.25 4.19 -6.31
N MET A 136 17.53 5.12 -7.21
CA MET A 136 18.91 5.44 -7.62
C MET A 136 19.73 6.08 -6.49
N ILE A 137 19.07 6.74 -5.53
CA ILE A 137 19.72 7.36 -4.36
C ILE A 137 20.00 6.33 -3.26
N GLU A 138 19.22 5.25 -3.15
CA GLU A 138 19.43 4.16 -2.18
C GLU A 138 20.56 3.17 -2.58
N VAL A 139 21.19 3.32 -3.76
CA VAL A 139 22.29 2.45 -4.27
C VAL A 139 23.68 2.99 -3.93
#